data_AF-A0A418GP26-F1
#
_entry.id   AF-A0A418GP26-F1
#
_cell.length_a   1.000
_cell.length_b   1.000
_cell.length_c   1.000
_cell.angle_alpha   90.00
_cell.angle_beta   90.00
_cell.angle_gamma   90.00
#
_symmetry.space_group_name_H-M   'P 1'
#
loop_
_entity.id
_entity.type
_entity.pdbx_description
1 polymer ?
#
loop_
_entity_poly.entity_id
_entity_poly.type
_entity_poly.pdbx_seq_one_letter_code
_entity_poly.pdbx_strand_id
1 'polypeptide(L)'
;MTSSLPCGQTSLLLQMTERLALSDAHFRRISQLIYQRAGIVLADHKRDMVYNRLVRRLRALGLADFGHYLNLLESNQHSGEWQAFINSLTTNLTAFFREAHHFPLL
;
A
#
# COMPACT_ATOMS: atom_id res chain seq x y z
N MET A 1 -28.30 21.33 -39.44
CA MET A 1 -26.99 20.70 -39.72
C MET A 1 -26.11 20.97 -38.49
N THR A 2 -26.35 20.31 -37.35
CA THR A 2 -25.81 19.00 -36.93
C THR A 2 -24.28 18.94 -36.89
N SER A 3 -23.71 19.11 -35.68
CA SER A 3 -22.47 18.48 -35.17
C SER A 3 -22.09 19.20 -33.87
N SER A 4 -22.68 18.96 -32.69
CA SER A 4 -22.49 17.82 -31.76
C SER A 4 -21.11 17.17 -31.78
N LEU A 5 -20.21 17.61 -30.88
CA LEU A 5 -19.06 16.88 -30.29
C LEU A 5 -18.53 17.68 -29.07
N PRO A 6 -17.91 17.05 -28.05
CA PRO A 6 -18.44 15.97 -27.24
C PRO A 6 -18.47 16.32 -25.74
N CYS A 7 -19.49 15.78 -25.10
CA CYS A 7 -19.56 15.45 -23.67
C CYS A 7 -18.29 14.69 -23.22
N GLY A 8 -17.73 15.06 -22.06
CA GLY A 8 -17.01 14.06 -21.24
C GLY A 8 -15.51 14.23 -20.94
N GLN A 9 -14.93 15.43 -20.89
CA GLN A 9 -13.51 15.56 -20.49
C GLN A 9 -13.21 16.47 -19.28
N THR A 10 -14.22 17.02 -18.61
CA THR A 10 -14.01 17.90 -17.44
C THR A 10 -14.10 17.20 -16.09
N SER A 11 -14.09 15.86 -16.05
CA SER A 11 -14.23 15.08 -14.79
C SER A 11 -12.93 14.39 -14.32
N LEU A 12 -11.80 14.64 -14.97
CA LEU A 12 -10.52 13.97 -14.65
C LEU A 12 -9.56 14.79 -13.77
N LEU A 13 -9.83 16.08 -13.56
CA LEU A 13 -8.95 16.99 -12.81
C LEU A 13 -9.42 17.25 -11.36
N LEU A 14 -10.54 16.65 -10.96
CA LEU A 14 -11.21 16.88 -9.67
C LEU A 14 -11.32 15.62 -8.81
N GLN A 15 -10.46 14.62 -9.02
CA GLN A 15 -10.18 13.63 -7.98
C GLN A 15 -9.27 14.27 -6.92
N MET A 16 -9.82 15.32 -6.30
CA MET A 16 -9.35 15.96 -5.09
C MET A 16 -9.09 14.86 -4.07
N THR A 17 -7.82 14.66 -3.71
CA THR A 17 -7.36 14.21 -2.39
C THR A 17 -8.45 13.67 -1.47
N GLU A 18 -9.05 12.52 -1.77
CA GLU A 18 -9.88 11.85 -0.79
C GLU A 18 -8.90 11.38 0.30
N ARG A 19 -8.97 12.04 1.45
CA ARG A 19 -8.26 11.59 2.64
C ARG A 19 -8.92 10.29 3.07
N LEU A 20 -8.43 9.19 2.49
CA LEU A 20 -8.78 7.85 2.95
C LEU A 20 -8.48 7.80 4.44
N ALA A 21 -9.47 7.52 5.28
CA ALA A 21 -9.27 7.49 6.72
C ALA A 21 -8.79 6.09 7.12
N LEU A 22 -7.58 5.99 7.65
CA LEU A 22 -7.09 4.74 8.24
C LEU A 22 -7.55 4.66 9.70
N SER A 23 -8.66 3.96 9.93
CA SER A 23 -9.14 3.64 11.28
C SER A 23 -8.15 2.76 12.05
N ASP A 24 -8.18 2.83 13.38
CA ASP A 24 -7.40 1.97 14.26
C ASP A 24 -7.68 0.48 14.01
N ALA A 25 -8.93 0.13 13.69
CA ALA A 25 -9.31 -1.23 13.35
C ALA A 25 -8.61 -1.73 12.08
N HIS A 26 -8.53 -0.88 11.05
CA HIS A 26 -7.81 -1.22 9.82
C HIS A 26 -6.31 -1.34 10.07
N PHE A 27 -5.72 -0.42 10.85
CA PHE A 27 -4.31 -0.49 11.18
C PHE A 27 -3.95 -1.77 11.95
N ARG A 28 -4.75 -2.14 12.96
CA ARG A 28 -4.55 -3.42 13.69
C ARG A 28 -4.65 -4.62 12.77
N ARG A 29 -5.62 -4.63 11.84
CA ARG A 29 -5.77 -5.71 10.85
C ARG A 29 -4.56 -5.79 9.91
N ILE A 30 -4.06 -4.67 9.42
CA ILE A 30 -2.83 -4.60 8.61
C ILE A 30 -1.64 -5.19 9.38
N SER A 31 -1.46 -4.79 10.64
CA SER A 31 -0.40 -5.29 11.51
C SER A 31 -0.49 -6.79 11.72
N GLN A 32 -1.69 -7.34 11.90
CA GLN A 32 -1.91 -8.78 12.02
C GLN A 32 -1.57 -9.52 10.71
N LEU A 33 -2.04 -9.00 9.56
CA LEU A 33 -1.80 -9.64 8.26
C LEU A 33 -0.31 -9.69 7.91
N ILE A 34 0.42 -8.59 8.11
CA ILE A 34 1.86 -8.58 7.82
C ILE A 34 2.65 -9.44 8.82
N TYR A 35 2.21 -9.50 10.08
CA TYR A 35 2.82 -10.37 11.08
C TYR A 35 2.65 -11.84 10.71
N GLN A 36 1.43 -12.26 10.33
CA GLN A 36 1.15 -13.63 9.90
C GLN A 36 1.92 -14.02 8.64
N ARG A 37 2.10 -13.09 7.69
CA ARG A 37 2.69 -13.41 6.38
C ARG A 37 4.21 -13.27 6.33
N ALA A 38 4.78 -12.31 7.06
CA ALA A 38 6.20 -11.96 6.97
C ALA A 38 6.91 -11.90 8.35
N GLY A 39 6.19 -12.14 9.46
CA GLY A 39 6.76 -12.04 10.81
C GLY A 39 7.11 -10.61 11.24
N ILE A 40 6.66 -9.59 10.50
CA ILE A 40 7.03 -8.20 10.75
C ILE A 40 6.09 -7.59 11.79
N VAL A 41 6.67 -7.08 12.87
CA VAL A 41 5.93 -6.30 13.87
C VAL A 41 5.89 -4.84 13.44
N LEU A 42 4.68 -4.34 13.15
CA LEU A 42 4.42 -2.93 12.91
C LEU A 42 4.13 -2.23 14.24
N ALA A 43 5.01 -1.29 14.61
CA ALA A 43 4.80 -0.42 15.76
C ALA A 43 3.88 0.76 15.40
N ASP A 44 3.13 1.27 16.37
CA ASP A 44 2.13 2.34 16.15
C ASP A 44 2.74 3.63 15.57
N HIS A 45 3.98 3.96 15.93
CA HIS A 45 4.69 5.13 15.37
C HIS A 45 4.93 5.04 13.86
N LYS A 46 4.77 3.85 13.24
CA LYS A 46 4.88 3.65 11.79
C LYS A 46 3.54 3.81 11.07
N ARG A 47 2.45 4.15 11.76
CA ARG A 47 1.12 4.30 11.17
C ARG A 47 1.10 5.23 9.96
N ASP A 48 1.74 6.40 10.05
CA ASP A 48 1.77 7.35 8.95
C ASP A 48 2.54 6.82 7.73
N MET A 49 3.61 6.05 7.97
CA MET A 49 4.35 5.37 6.90
C MET A 49 3.47 4.32 6.23
N VAL A 50 2.80 3.47 7.01
CA VAL A 50 1.88 2.44 6.51
C VAL A 50 0.76 3.09 5.69
N TYR A 51 0.15 4.14 6.23
CA TYR A 51 -0.89 4.91 5.57
C TYR A 51 -0.42 5.42 4.20
N ASN A 52 0.67 6.17 4.16
CA ASN A 52 1.16 6.78 2.91
C ASN A 52 1.50 5.74 1.84
N ARG A 53 2.01 4.57 2.24
CA ARG A 53 2.38 3.50 1.31
C ARG A 53 1.17 2.72 0.81
N LEU A 54 0.21 2.43 1.69
CA LEU A 54 -1.01 1.73 1.29
C LEU A 54 -1.95 2.62 0.48
N VAL A 55 -2.05 3.91 0.76
CA VAL A 55 -2.83 4.86 -0.08
C VAL A 55 -2.36 4.82 -1.53
N ARG A 56 -1.04 4.75 -1.76
CA ARG A 56 -0.49 4.60 -3.12
C ARG A 56 -0.91 3.29 -3.78
N ARG A 57 -0.98 2.19 -3.02
CA ARG A 57 -1.48 0.89 -3.51
C ARG A 57 -2.97 0.93 -3.82
N LEU A 58 -3.80 1.50 -2.93
CA LEU A 58 -5.22 1.66 -3.13
C LEU A 58 -5.52 2.44 -4.42
N ARG A 59 -4.78 3.54 -4.66
CA ARG A 59 -4.89 4.30 -5.92
C ARG A 59 -4.50 3.49 -7.15
N ALA A 60 -3.47 2.64 -7.06
CA ALA A 60 -3.09 1.77 -8.17
C ALA A 60 -4.16 0.73 -8.53
N LEU A 61 -4.98 0.32 -7.55
CA LEU A 61 -6.11 -0.59 -7.74
C LEU A 61 -7.44 0.13 -8.00
N GLY A 62 -7.47 1.46 -7.95
CA GLY A 62 -8.71 2.24 -8.05
C GLY A 62 -9.65 2.06 -6.86
N LEU A 63 -9.14 1.66 -5.69
CA LEU A 63 -9.92 1.44 -4.48
C LEU A 63 -9.95 2.71 -3.61
N ALA A 64 -11.13 3.04 -3.09
CA ALA A 64 -11.36 4.18 -2.20
C ALA A 64 -11.62 3.77 -0.73
N ASP A 65 -11.37 2.51 -0.37
CA ASP A 65 -11.57 2.01 1.00
C ASP A 65 -10.50 0.97 1.39
N PHE A 66 -9.96 1.13 2.61
CA PHE A 66 -9.04 0.17 3.21
C PHE A 66 -9.75 -1.14 3.57
N GLY A 67 -11.01 -1.09 3.99
CA GLY A 67 -11.80 -2.29 4.27
C GLY A 67 -11.91 -3.20 3.05
N HIS A 68 -12.32 -2.64 1.91
CA HIS A 68 -12.36 -3.36 0.63
C HIS A 68 -11.00 -3.95 0.24
N TYR A 69 -9.92 -3.18 0.37
CA TYR A 69 -8.57 -3.67 0.06
C TYR A 69 -8.16 -4.85 0.95
N LEU A 70 -8.43 -4.78 2.26
CA LEU A 70 -8.10 -5.86 3.20
C LEU A 70 -8.94 -7.11 2.95
N ASN A 71 -10.22 -6.96 2.63
CA ASN A 71 -11.09 -8.08 2.26
C ASN A 71 -10.64 -8.73 0.94
N LEU A 72 -10.16 -7.95 -0.03
CA LEU A 72 -9.59 -8.46 -1.27
C LEU A 72 -8.33 -9.31 -1.01
N LEU A 73 -7.44 -8.81 -0.15
CA LEU A 73 -6.24 -9.54 0.28
C LEU A 73 -6.60 -10.88 0.94
N GLU A 74 -7.51 -10.86 1.92
CA GLU A 74 -7.87 -12.07 2.66
C GLU A 74 -8.67 -13.09 1.82
N SER A 75 -9.51 -12.62 0.90
CA SER A 75 -10.28 -13.51 0.00
C SER A 75 -9.39 -14.23 -1.01
N ASN A 76 -8.22 -13.68 -1.35
CA ASN A 76 -7.31 -14.28 -2.32
C ASN A 76 -5.86 -14.34 -1.83
N GLN A 77 -5.56 -15.33 -0.97
CA GLN A 77 -4.25 -15.55 -0.33
C GLN A 77 -3.09 -15.87 -1.30
N HIS A 78 -3.40 -16.29 -2.53
CA HIS A 78 -2.41 -16.62 -3.56
C HIS A 78 -2.32 -15.55 -4.65
N SER A 79 -3.05 -14.43 -4.51
CA SER A 79 -2.94 -13.32 -5.44
C SER A 79 -1.54 -12.68 -5.36
N GLY A 80 -1.06 -12.19 -6.51
CA GLY A 80 0.16 -11.38 -6.57
C GLY A 80 0.10 -10.10 -5.72
N GLU A 81 -1.10 -9.72 -5.27
CA GLU A 81 -1.29 -8.53 -4.45
C GLU A 81 -0.78 -8.69 -3.03
N TRP A 82 -0.67 -9.92 -2.51
CA TRP A 82 0.05 -10.19 -1.27
C TRP A 82 1.51 -9.78 -1.35
N GLN A 83 2.17 -10.05 -2.47
CA GLN A 83 3.55 -9.65 -2.66
C GLN A 83 3.67 -8.12 -2.69
N ALA A 84 2.74 -7.45 -3.36
CA ALA A 84 2.73 -6.00 -3.42
C ALA A 84 2.44 -5.34 -2.07
N PHE A 85 1.54 -5.94 -1.28
CA PHE A 85 1.27 -5.54 0.10
C PHE A 85 2.53 -5.66 0.96
N ILE A 86 3.21 -6.80 0.95
CA ILE A 86 4.45 -7.00 1.70
C ILE A 86 5.51 -5.99 1.26
N ASN A 87 5.74 -5.84 -0.05
CA ASN A 87 6.72 -4.90 -0.61
C ASN A 87 6.40 -3.44 -0.26
N SER A 88 5.12 -3.10 -0.10
CA SER A 88 4.75 -1.76 0.35
C SER A 88 5.13 -1.54 1.81
N LEU A 89 5.11 -2.57 2.65
CA LEU A 89 5.38 -2.45 4.09
C LEU A 89 6.84 -2.73 4.46
N THR A 90 7.55 -3.50 3.65
CA THR A 90 9.00 -3.73 3.78
C THR A 90 9.77 -2.62 3.08
N THR A 91 10.93 -2.26 3.63
CA THR A 91 11.89 -1.41 2.91
C THR A 91 13.14 -2.23 2.78
N ASN A 92 13.40 -2.73 1.57
CA ASN A 92 14.68 -3.35 1.26
C ASN A 92 15.72 -2.24 1.14
N LEU A 93 16.26 -1.80 2.28
CA LEU A 93 17.43 -0.93 2.31
C LEU A 93 18.67 -1.82 2.11
N THR A 94 19.14 -1.91 0.87
CA THR A 94 20.39 -2.59 0.52
C THR A 94 21.40 -1.55 0.06
N ALA A 95 22.65 -1.69 0.51
CA ALA A 95 23.76 -0.85 0.11
C ALA A 95 24.97 -1.75 -0.17
N PHE A 96 25.72 -1.44 -1.22
CA PHE A 96 26.98 -2.12 -1.50
C PHE A 96 27.97 -1.83 -0.36
N PHE A 97 28.63 -2.87 0.18
CA PHE A 97 29.47 -2.79 1.39
C PHE A 97 28.78 -2.27 2.66
N ARG A 98 27.48 -2.57 2.84
CA ARG A 98 26.83 -2.38 4.14
C ARG A 98 27.59 -3.21 5.18
N GLU A 99 28.11 -2.54 6.21
CA GLU A 99 29.02 -3.15 7.21
C GLU A 99 30.35 -3.62 6.60
N ALA A 100 31.05 -2.73 5.88
CA ALA A 100 32.35 -2.96 5.24
C ALA A 100 33.42 -3.65 6.14
N HIS A 101 33.29 -3.54 7.47
CA HIS A 101 34.15 -4.20 8.46
C HIS A 101 33.92 -5.72 8.61
N HIS A 102 32.84 -6.28 8.05
CA HIS A 102 32.62 -7.73 7.98
C HIS A 102 33.30 -8.40 6.77
N PHE A 103 33.70 -7.63 5.77
CA PHE A 103 34.32 -8.15 4.55
C PHE A 103 35.77 -8.65 4.71
N PRO A 104 36.61 -8.11 5.62
CA PRO A 104 37.97 -8.62 5.83
C PRO A 104 38.04 -9.95 6.61
N LEU A 105 36.90 -10.45 7.14
CA LEU A 105 36.82 -11.69 7.94
C LEU A 105 36.30 -12.91 7.14
N LEU A 106 36.07 -12.77 5.84
CA LEU A 106 35.63 -13.81 4.90
C LEU A 106 36.74 -14.14 3.89
#